data_AF-J9CVF6-F1
#
_entry.id   AF-J9CVF6-F1
#
_cell.length_a   1.000
_cell.length_b   1.000
_cell.length_c   1.000
_cell.angle_alpha   90.00
_cell.angle_beta   90.00
_cell.angle_gamma   90.00
#
_symmetry.space_group_name_H-M   'P 1'
#
loop_
_entity.id
_entity.type
_entity.pdbx_description
1 polymer ?
#
loop_
_entity_poly.entity_id
_entity_poly.type
_entity_poly.pdbx_seq_one_letter_code
_entity_poly.pdbx_strand_id
1 'polypeptide(L)'
;NGGSMVLGTAEGGLKITLFNVNGLNVEKPDPEVLNEWYFKTMHHEFSHILHQTKNYSTDFIKISEGSYTGPGWVNVKDSEARALGFVTGYASSEVNEDFVETIANYIVKSDKQWQQILNEAGKEGSTMILKKLDMVTKYLKESWSVDIQAIHEEVQERQKHLDELDLSTLN
;
A
#
# COMPACT_ATOMS: atom_id res chain seq x y z
N ASN A 1 -10.01 22.60 6.46
CA ASN A 1 -9.21 22.95 5.26
C ASN A 1 -8.44 21.73 4.81
N GLY A 2 -9.08 20.88 4.00
CA GLY A 2 -8.45 19.69 3.42
C GLY A 2 -7.60 20.10 2.24
N GLY A 3 -6.30 20.27 2.47
CA GLY A 3 -5.34 20.38 1.39
C GLY A 3 -5.09 18.98 0.83
N SER A 4 -5.69 18.68 -0.32
CA SER A 4 -5.21 17.58 -1.17
C SER A 4 -3.81 17.97 -1.61
N MET A 5 -2.78 17.43 -0.95
CA MET A 5 -1.40 17.60 -1.39
C MET A 5 -1.16 16.59 -2.51
N VAL A 6 -0.83 17.08 -3.70
CA VAL A 6 -0.41 16.22 -4.81
C VAL A 6 1.03 15.81 -4.52
N LEU A 7 1.20 14.63 -3.95
CA LEU A 7 2.50 14.08 -3.50
C LEU A 7 3.19 13.26 -4.61
N GLY A 8 2.42 12.82 -5.60
CA GLY A 8 2.90 12.24 -6.83
C GLY A 8 1.77 12.01 -7.82
N THR A 9 2.11 11.81 -9.09
CA THR A 9 1.20 11.28 -10.10
C THR A 9 1.89 10.16 -10.85
N ALA A 10 1.12 9.12 -11.19
CA ALA A 10 1.54 8.02 -12.03
C ALA A 10 0.55 7.89 -13.19
N GLU A 11 1.06 8.05 -14.41
CA GLU A 11 0.31 7.76 -15.63
C GLU A 11 0.98 6.55 -16.30
N GLY A 12 0.21 5.48 -16.53
CA GLY A 12 0.58 4.43 -17.47
C GLY A 12 1.84 3.61 -17.15
N GLY A 13 2.24 3.53 -15.88
CA GLY A 13 3.12 2.46 -15.39
C GLY A 13 4.62 2.58 -15.67
N LEU A 14 5.16 3.73 -16.10
CA LEU A 14 6.63 3.86 -16.28
C LEU A 14 7.27 5.10 -15.66
N LYS A 15 6.47 6.09 -15.24
CA LYS A 15 6.97 7.32 -14.65
C LYS A 15 6.22 7.65 -13.38
N ILE A 16 6.95 7.60 -12.27
CA ILE A 16 6.50 8.11 -10.98
C ILE A 16 7.12 9.48 -10.81
N THR A 17 6.29 10.51 -10.69
CA THR A 17 6.76 11.86 -10.34
C THR A 17 6.51 12.07 -8.86
N LEU A 18 7.55 12.32 -8.08
CA LEU A 18 7.44 12.62 -6.65
C LEU A 18 7.56 14.13 -6.44
N PHE A 19 6.60 14.72 -5.74
CA PHE A 19 6.58 16.14 -5.41
C PHE A 19 6.92 16.37 -3.94
N ASN A 20 7.07 17.64 -3.53
CA ASN A 20 7.31 18.02 -2.13
C ASN A 20 8.63 17.51 -1.50
N VAL A 21 9.65 17.20 -2.31
CA VAL A 21 10.97 16.77 -1.82
C VAL A 21 11.62 17.81 -0.91
N ASN A 22 11.41 19.10 -1.19
CA ASN A 22 11.91 20.20 -0.34
C ASN A 22 11.24 20.26 1.05
N GLY A 23 10.11 19.57 1.24
CA GLY A 23 9.44 19.45 2.54
C GLY A 23 10.01 18.34 3.42
N LEU A 24 10.97 17.56 2.91
CA LEU A 24 11.64 16.52 3.68
C LEU A 24 12.70 17.10 4.60
N ASN A 25 12.70 16.65 5.84
CA ASN A 25 13.82 16.88 6.74
C ASN A 25 14.92 15.85 6.47
N VAL A 26 15.87 16.20 5.61
CA VAL A 26 16.98 15.32 5.24
C VAL A 26 17.98 15.09 6.38
N GLU A 27 18.02 15.98 7.38
CA GLU A 27 18.88 15.82 8.57
C GLU A 27 18.27 14.87 9.61
N LYS A 28 16.95 14.67 9.55
CA LYS A 28 16.21 13.76 10.41
C LYS A 28 15.03 13.16 9.64
N PRO A 29 15.30 12.20 8.73
CA PRO A 29 14.26 11.57 7.93
C PRO A 29 13.28 10.82 8.84
N ASP A 30 11.98 11.03 8.62
CA ASP A 30 10.93 10.30 9.34
C ASP A 30 10.39 9.17 8.44
N PRO A 31 10.59 7.89 8.81
CA PRO A 31 10.10 6.76 8.04
C PRO A 31 8.59 6.79 7.82
N GLU A 32 7.80 7.28 8.77
CA GLU A 32 6.33 7.37 8.62
C GLU A 32 5.96 8.39 7.54
N VAL A 33 6.62 9.55 7.52
CA VAL A 33 6.43 10.58 6.50
C VAL A 33 6.86 10.08 5.12
N LEU A 34 8.01 9.40 5.04
CA LEU A 34 8.51 8.86 3.78
C LEU A 34 7.60 7.76 3.21
N ASN A 35 7.09 6.88 4.07
CA ASN A 35 6.15 5.84 3.66
C ASN A 35 4.84 6.44 3.18
N GLU A 36 4.26 7.39 3.92
CA GLU A 36 2.99 8.04 3.57
C GLU A 36 3.10 8.84 2.27
N TRP A 37 4.20 9.59 2.09
CA TRP A 37 4.32 10.52 0.97
C TRP A 37 4.88 9.87 -0.30
N TYR A 38 5.73 8.85 -0.17
CA TYR A 38 6.50 8.33 -1.30
C TYR A 38 6.40 6.82 -1.45
N PHE A 39 6.86 6.05 -0.47
CA PHE A 39 7.10 4.62 -0.69
C PHE A 39 5.80 3.83 -0.87
N LYS A 40 4.73 4.15 -0.13
CA LYS A 40 3.43 3.52 -0.33
C LYS A 40 2.95 3.72 -1.77
N THR A 41 3.03 4.96 -2.27
CA THR A 41 2.64 5.29 -3.66
C THR A 41 3.53 4.55 -4.66
N MET A 42 4.83 4.47 -4.43
CA MET A 42 5.73 3.72 -5.33
C MET A 42 5.37 2.23 -5.39
N HIS A 43 5.18 1.58 -4.24
CA HIS A 43 4.80 0.17 -4.18
C HIS A 43 3.43 -0.10 -4.80
N HIS A 44 2.49 0.83 -4.64
CA HIS A 44 1.17 0.79 -5.27
C HIS A 44 1.29 0.75 -6.80
N GLU A 45 2.02 1.71 -7.39
CA GLU A 45 2.22 1.80 -8.84
C GLU A 45 3.02 0.64 -9.41
N PHE A 46 4.06 0.17 -8.71
CA PHE A 46 4.80 -1.01 -9.12
C PHE A 46 3.90 -2.25 -9.13
N SER A 47 2.99 -2.37 -8.16
CA SER A 47 2.04 -3.47 -8.10
C SER A 47 1.04 -3.41 -9.26
N HIS A 48 0.66 -2.22 -9.73
CA HIS A 48 -0.12 -2.06 -10.96
C HIS A 48 0.60 -2.65 -12.18
N ILE A 49 1.89 -2.32 -12.35
CA ILE A 49 2.69 -2.86 -13.46
C ILE A 49 2.73 -4.39 -13.42
N LEU A 50 2.90 -4.97 -12.22
CA LEU A 50 2.94 -6.42 -12.06
C LEU A 50 1.63 -7.05 -12.55
N HIS A 51 0.47 -6.64 -12.03
CA HIS A 51 -0.79 -7.29 -12.40
C HIS A 51 -1.24 -7.00 -13.83
N GLN A 52 -0.91 -5.84 -14.38
CA GLN A 52 -1.15 -5.53 -15.79
C GLN A 52 -0.28 -6.39 -16.73
N THR A 53 0.87 -6.87 -16.26
CA THR A 53 1.75 -7.78 -17.02
C THR A 53 1.34 -9.24 -16.86
N LYS A 54 0.93 -9.66 -15.66
CA LYS A 54 0.43 -11.01 -15.36
C LYS A 54 -0.78 -10.91 -14.44
N ASN A 55 -1.96 -11.27 -14.93
CA ASN A 55 -3.20 -11.16 -14.16
C ASN A 55 -3.17 -12.00 -12.88
N TYR A 56 -3.73 -11.46 -11.79
CA TYR A 56 -4.08 -12.25 -10.59
C TYR A 56 -5.43 -12.95 -10.77
N SER A 57 -5.75 -13.87 -9.85
CA SER A 57 -7.02 -14.62 -9.91
C SER A 57 -8.24 -13.70 -9.71
N THR A 58 -9.23 -13.82 -10.59
CA THR A 58 -10.52 -13.12 -10.47
C THR A 58 -11.31 -13.50 -9.22
N ASP A 59 -10.93 -14.58 -8.52
CA ASP A 59 -11.53 -14.94 -7.22
C ASP A 59 -11.31 -13.85 -6.16
N PHE A 60 -10.33 -12.96 -6.34
CA PHE A 60 -10.10 -11.83 -5.44
C PHE A 60 -11.32 -10.92 -5.36
N ILE A 61 -12.02 -10.71 -6.49
CA ILE A 61 -13.24 -9.90 -6.59
C ILE A 61 -14.31 -10.38 -5.60
N LYS A 62 -14.43 -11.70 -5.45
CA LYS A 62 -15.46 -12.36 -4.64
C LYS A 62 -15.30 -12.09 -3.14
N ILE A 63 -14.14 -11.62 -2.69
CA ILE A 63 -13.91 -11.39 -1.25
C ILE A 63 -14.73 -10.20 -0.77
N SER A 64 -14.78 -9.10 -1.53
CA SER A 64 -15.53 -7.87 -1.17
C SER A 64 -16.59 -7.52 -2.23
N GLU A 65 -17.15 -8.53 -2.88
CA GLU A 65 -18.17 -8.35 -3.92
C GLU A 65 -19.37 -7.55 -3.36
N GLY A 66 -19.83 -6.57 -4.13
CA GLY A 66 -20.93 -5.68 -3.73
C GLY A 66 -20.57 -4.59 -2.72
N SER A 67 -19.33 -4.55 -2.20
CA SER A 67 -18.88 -3.53 -1.24
C SER A 67 -17.96 -2.46 -1.86
N TYR A 68 -17.63 -2.56 -3.15
CA TYR A 68 -16.89 -1.53 -3.88
C TYR A 68 -17.75 -0.29 -4.09
N THR A 69 -17.18 0.88 -3.79
CA THR A 69 -17.89 2.17 -3.76
C THR A 69 -17.64 3.02 -5.00
N GLY A 70 -16.74 2.60 -5.89
CA GLY A 70 -16.38 3.37 -7.08
C GLY A 70 -15.86 4.75 -6.68
N PRO A 71 -16.21 5.83 -7.41
CA PRO A 71 -15.80 7.20 -7.07
C PRO A 71 -16.25 7.71 -5.69
N GLY A 72 -17.19 7.02 -5.03
CA GLY A 72 -17.67 7.36 -3.68
C GLY A 72 -16.65 7.14 -2.56
N TRP A 73 -15.54 6.44 -2.84
CA TRP A 73 -14.50 6.08 -1.89
C TRP A 73 -13.96 7.27 -1.08
N VAL A 74 -13.94 8.48 -1.68
CA VAL A 74 -13.44 9.72 -1.06
C VAL A 74 -14.21 10.11 0.21
N ASN A 75 -15.42 9.59 0.39
CA ASN A 75 -16.26 9.83 1.55
C ASN A 75 -16.26 8.66 2.55
N VAL A 76 -15.54 7.57 2.25
CA VAL A 76 -15.48 6.37 3.08
C VAL A 76 -14.31 6.52 4.04
N LYS A 77 -14.56 6.39 5.35
CA LYS A 77 -13.47 6.37 6.33
C LYS A 77 -12.74 5.05 6.27
N ASP A 78 -11.43 5.08 6.51
CA ASP A 78 -10.61 3.87 6.62
C ASP A 78 -11.21 2.83 7.57
N SER A 79 -11.71 3.23 8.73
CA SER A 79 -12.33 2.31 9.70
C SER A 79 -13.58 1.61 9.15
N GLU A 80 -14.38 2.32 8.34
CA GLU A 80 -15.59 1.78 7.70
C GLU A 80 -15.20 0.82 6.57
N ALA A 81 -14.20 1.19 5.76
CA ALA A 81 -13.68 0.34 4.70
C ALA A 81 -13.03 -0.95 5.24
N ARG A 82 -12.28 -0.84 6.35
CA ARG A 82 -11.66 -1.97 7.07
C ARG A 82 -12.68 -2.98 7.53
N ALA A 83 -13.81 -2.54 8.08
CA ALA A 83 -14.91 -3.42 8.45
C ALA A 83 -15.47 -4.23 7.26
N LEU A 84 -15.37 -3.70 6.03
CA LEU A 84 -15.79 -4.33 4.77
C LEU A 84 -14.65 -5.11 4.06
N GLY A 85 -13.52 -5.28 4.74
CA GLY A 85 -12.40 -6.07 4.24
C GLY A 85 -11.40 -5.30 3.37
N PHE A 86 -11.43 -3.97 3.34
CA PHE A 86 -10.47 -3.13 2.60
C PHE A 86 -9.40 -2.56 3.54
N VAL A 87 -8.15 -2.46 3.10
CA VAL A 87 -7.06 -1.92 3.97
C VAL A 87 -7.16 -0.40 4.19
N THR A 88 -7.74 0.32 3.23
CA THR A 88 -7.94 1.78 3.22
C THR A 88 -9.30 2.13 2.59
N GLY A 89 -9.77 3.37 2.77
CA GLY A 89 -10.93 3.89 2.05
C GLY A 89 -10.73 3.84 0.53
N TYR A 90 -9.53 4.17 0.05
CA TYR A 90 -9.16 4.14 -1.37
C TYR A 90 -9.19 2.72 -1.96
N ALA A 91 -8.80 1.70 -1.21
CA ALA A 91 -8.93 0.30 -1.62
C ALA A 91 -10.39 -0.11 -1.91
N SER A 92 -11.39 0.61 -1.39
CA SER A 92 -12.80 0.33 -1.70
C SER A 92 -13.27 0.90 -3.04
N SER A 93 -12.43 1.64 -3.77
CA SER A 93 -12.78 2.25 -5.06
C SER A 93 -13.07 1.20 -6.13
N GLU A 94 -12.13 0.30 -6.40
CA GLU A 94 -12.27 -0.80 -7.34
C GLU A 94 -11.32 -1.97 -7.01
N VAL A 95 -11.52 -3.10 -7.69
CA VAL A 95 -10.81 -4.37 -7.40
C VAL A 95 -9.30 -4.24 -7.60
N ASN A 96 -8.87 -3.56 -8.66
CA ASN A 96 -7.44 -3.43 -8.94
C ASN A 96 -6.73 -2.58 -7.88
N GLU A 97 -7.37 -1.50 -7.44
CA GLU A 97 -6.88 -0.64 -6.36
C GLU A 97 -6.84 -1.41 -5.03
N ASP A 98 -7.88 -2.19 -4.71
CA ASP A 98 -7.88 -3.06 -3.52
C ASP A 98 -6.70 -4.04 -3.49
N PHE A 99 -6.45 -4.68 -4.64
CA PHE A 99 -5.35 -5.63 -4.80
C PHE A 99 -3.99 -4.96 -4.56
N VAL A 100 -3.73 -3.83 -5.22
CA VAL A 100 -2.43 -3.14 -5.09
C VAL A 100 -2.28 -2.40 -3.77
N GLU A 101 -3.37 -1.89 -3.18
CA GLU A 101 -3.36 -1.28 -1.86
C GLU A 101 -3.03 -2.31 -0.79
N THR A 102 -3.55 -3.54 -0.92
CA THR A 102 -3.19 -4.64 -0.02
C THR A 102 -1.69 -4.90 -0.05
N ILE A 103 -1.07 -4.92 -1.24
CA ILE A 103 0.39 -5.09 -1.40
C ILE A 103 1.15 -3.91 -0.78
N ALA A 104 0.82 -2.69 -1.20
CA ALA A 104 1.56 -1.48 -0.82
C ALA A 104 1.49 -1.23 0.69
N ASN A 105 0.30 -1.36 1.29
CA ASN A 105 0.12 -1.15 2.72
C ASN A 105 0.83 -2.25 3.53
N TYR A 106 0.80 -3.51 3.10
CA TYR A 106 1.49 -4.58 3.80
C TYR A 106 3.02 -4.40 3.77
N ILE A 107 3.59 -3.97 2.65
CA ILE A 107 5.04 -3.74 2.55
C ILE A 107 5.50 -2.62 3.50
N VAL A 108 4.82 -1.46 3.50
CA VAL A 108 5.32 -0.27 4.20
C VAL A 108 4.92 -0.18 5.67
N LYS A 109 3.75 -0.70 6.06
CA LYS A 109 3.27 -0.59 7.45
C LYS A 109 3.97 -1.61 8.32
N SER A 110 4.51 -1.17 9.45
CA SER A 110 5.06 -2.07 10.47
C SER A 110 4.03 -3.10 10.96
N ASP A 111 4.50 -4.21 11.53
CA ASP A 111 3.63 -5.24 12.13
C ASP A 111 2.58 -4.65 13.10
N LYS A 112 2.98 -3.65 13.90
CA LYS A 112 2.08 -2.98 14.83
C LYS A 112 0.97 -2.21 14.11
N GLN A 113 1.30 -1.47 13.04
CA GLN A 113 0.34 -0.72 12.24
C GLN A 113 -0.58 -1.66 11.45
N TRP A 114 -0.03 -2.75 10.91
CA TRP A 114 -0.82 -3.78 10.24
C TRP A 114 -1.80 -4.46 11.20
N GLN A 115 -1.34 -4.81 12.40
CA GLN A 115 -2.22 -5.37 13.43
C GLN A 115 -3.31 -4.36 13.86
N GLN A 116 -3.01 -3.07 13.88
CA GLN A 116 -4.02 -2.04 14.13
C GLN A 116 -5.10 -2.02 13.04
N ILE A 117 -4.73 -2.13 11.76
CA ILE A 117 -5.70 -2.26 10.65
C ILE A 117 -6.62 -3.46 10.88
N LEU A 118 -6.06 -4.62 11.22
CA LEU A 118 -6.84 -5.83 11.48
C LEU A 118 -7.77 -5.67 12.70
N ASN A 119 -7.30 -5.01 13.76
CA ASN A 119 -8.12 -4.77 14.95
C ASN A 119 -9.29 -3.84 14.63
N GLU A 120 -9.05 -2.77 13.89
CA GLU A 120 -10.10 -1.82 13.46
C GLU A 120 -11.11 -2.46 12.50
N ALA A 121 -10.67 -3.41 11.68
CA ALA A 121 -11.53 -4.16 10.76
C ALA A 121 -12.53 -5.08 11.48
N GLY A 122 -12.31 -5.38 12.76
CA GLY A 122 -13.10 -6.39 13.48
C GLY A 122 -12.94 -7.79 12.90
N LYS A 123 -13.71 -8.76 13.41
CA LYS A 123 -13.51 -10.19 13.08
C LYS A 123 -13.76 -10.51 11.61
N GLU A 124 -14.85 -9.99 11.04
CA GLU A 124 -15.22 -10.27 9.64
C GLU A 124 -14.29 -9.58 8.66
N GLY A 125 -14.08 -8.26 8.82
CA GLY A 125 -13.17 -7.48 7.99
C GLY A 125 -11.73 -8.00 8.03
N SER A 126 -11.20 -8.33 9.22
CA SER A 126 -9.84 -8.90 9.33
C SER A 126 -9.71 -10.25 8.63
N THR A 127 -10.74 -11.11 8.70
CA THR A 127 -10.76 -12.39 7.97
C THR A 127 -10.68 -12.16 6.46
N MET A 128 -11.41 -11.17 5.95
CA MET A 128 -11.39 -10.79 4.54
C MET A 128 -10.04 -10.21 4.12
N ILE A 129 -9.47 -9.28 4.90
CA ILE A 129 -8.15 -8.67 4.64
C ILE A 129 -7.06 -9.75 4.62
N LEU A 130 -7.05 -10.67 5.59
CA LEU A 130 -6.07 -11.76 5.62
C LEU A 130 -6.22 -12.71 4.44
N LYS A 131 -7.45 -12.98 4.00
CA LYS A 131 -7.68 -13.76 2.77
C LYS A 131 -7.16 -13.05 1.53
N LYS A 132 -7.32 -11.73 1.42
CA LYS A 132 -6.73 -10.92 0.34
C LYS A 132 -5.21 -10.98 0.36
N LEU A 133 -4.61 -10.83 1.55
CA LEU A 133 -3.16 -10.91 1.73
C LEU A 133 -2.62 -12.29 1.32
N ASP A 134 -3.30 -13.38 1.66
CA ASP A 134 -2.94 -14.74 1.24
C ASP A 134 -2.95 -14.88 -0.29
N MET A 135 -4.01 -14.38 -0.96
CA MET A 135 -4.10 -14.39 -2.42
C MET A 135 -3.00 -13.55 -3.09
N VAL A 136 -2.70 -12.36 -2.54
CA VAL A 136 -1.60 -11.51 -2.98
C VAL A 136 -0.26 -12.22 -2.83
N THR A 137 -0.01 -12.84 -1.67
CA THR A 137 1.22 -13.57 -1.36
C THR A 137 1.43 -14.70 -2.35
N LYS A 138 0.39 -15.50 -2.58
CA LYS A 138 0.40 -16.59 -3.56
C LYS A 138 0.68 -16.07 -4.97
N TYR A 139 0.00 -15.01 -5.40
CA TYR A 139 0.20 -14.41 -6.70
C TYR A 139 1.65 -13.94 -6.92
N LEU A 140 2.22 -13.20 -5.98
CA LEU A 140 3.60 -12.70 -6.06
C LEU A 140 4.59 -13.86 -6.11
N LYS A 141 4.36 -14.91 -5.31
CA LYS A 141 5.22 -16.08 -5.29
C LYS A 141 5.17 -16.86 -6.60
N GLU A 142 3.97 -17.19 -7.08
CA GLU A 142 3.79 -18.07 -8.24
C GLU A 142 4.09 -17.35 -9.57
N SER A 143 3.69 -16.08 -9.69
CA SER A 143 3.83 -15.33 -10.94
C SER A 143 5.19 -14.65 -11.09
N TRP A 144 5.84 -14.31 -9.97
CA TRP A 144 7.04 -13.48 -9.94
C TRP A 144 8.18 -14.06 -9.11
N SER A 145 7.99 -15.20 -8.44
CA SER A 145 8.98 -15.76 -7.49
C SER A 145 9.34 -14.78 -6.36
N VAL A 146 8.44 -13.85 -6.05
CA VAL A 146 8.61 -12.82 -5.03
C VAL A 146 8.00 -13.27 -3.71
N ASP A 147 8.72 -13.04 -2.62
CA ASP A 147 8.24 -13.26 -1.26
C ASP A 147 7.91 -11.90 -0.63
N ILE A 148 6.61 -11.60 -0.46
CA ILE A 148 6.18 -10.30 0.05
C ILE A 148 6.54 -10.12 1.53
N GLN A 149 6.62 -11.20 2.31
CA GLN A 149 7.04 -11.13 3.70
C GLN A 149 8.53 -10.76 3.78
N ALA A 150 9.37 -11.37 2.95
CA ALA A 150 10.79 -11.00 2.88
C ALA A 150 10.98 -9.54 2.42
N ILE A 151 10.17 -9.05 1.49
CA ILE A 151 10.19 -7.63 1.10
C ILE A 151 9.78 -6.73 2.28
N HIS A 152 8.69 -7.08 2.97
CA HIS A 152 8.25 -6.33 4.15
C HIS A 152 9.38 -6.25 5.18
N GLU A 153 9.97 -7.38 5.57
CA GLU A 153 11.07 -7.46 6.54
C GLU A 153 12.27 -6.60 6.12
N GLU A 154 12.70 -6.68 4.87
CA GLU A 154 13.80 -5.87 4.33
C GLU A 154 13.47 -4.37 4.34
N VAL A 155 12.24 -3.99 4.00
CA VAL A 155 11.77 -2.60 4.04
C VAL A 155 11.74 -2.08 5.49
N GLN A 156 11.27 -2.87 6.45
CA GLN A 156 11.30 -2.49 7.87
C GLN A 156 12.73 -2.39 8.39
N GLU A 157 13.65 -3.26 7.95
CA GLU A 157 15.04 -3.20 8.36
C GLU A 157 15.74 -1.95 7.82
N ARG A 158 15.63 -1.68 6.52
CA ARG A 158 16.23 -0.47 5.91
C ARG A 158 15.75 0.83 6.54
N GLN A 159 14.49 0.88 6.97
CA GLN A 159 13.94 2.05 7.66
C GLN A 159 14.64 2.35 8.99
N LYS A 160 15.17 1.34 9.70
CA LYS A 160 15.92 1.55 10.95
C LYS A 160 17.29 2.21 10.73
N HIS A 161 17.83 2.09 9.52
CA HIS A 161 19.15 2.60 9.16
C HIS A 161 19.09 3.92 8.38
N LEU A 162 17.94 4.60 8.33
CA LEU A 162 17.82 5.89 7.63
C LEU A 162 18.76 6.96 8.18
N ASP A 163 18.99 6.97 9.50
CA ASP A 163 19.90 7.91 10.16
C ASP A 163 21.39 7.63 9.86
N GLU A 164 21.70 6.48 9.25
CA GLU A 164 23.06 6.08 8.88
C GLU A 164 23.42 6.50 7.43
N LEU A 165 22.43 6.97 6.66
CA LEU A 165 22.64 7.41 5.28
C LEU A 165 23.24 8.83 5.26
N ASP A 166 24.33 9.02 4.52
CA ASP A 166 24.78 10.37 4.17
C ASP A 166 23.89 10.93 3.05
N LEU A 167 22.89 11.72 3.45
CA LEU A 167 21.99 12.43 2.55
C LEU A 167 22.47 13.86 2.22
N SER A 168 23.62 14.26 2.76
CA SER A 168 24.15 15.62 2.67
C SER A 168 25.19 15.80 1.57
N THR A 169 25.74 14.69 1.06
CA THR A 169 26.74 14.71 -0.01
C THR A 169 26.38 13.78 -1.16
N LEU A 170 26.80 14.15 -2.38
CA LEU A 170 26.76 13.27 -3.55
C LEU A 170 28.16 12.66 -3.69
N ASN A 171 28.25 11.34 -3.59
CA ASN A 171 29.47 10.60 -3.94
C ASN A 171 29.68 10.55 -5.46
#